data_AF-A0A940U870-F1
#
_entry.id   AF-A0A940U870-F1
#
_cell.length_a   1.000
_cell.length_b   1.000
_cell.length_c   1.000
_cell.angle_alpha   90.00
_cell.angle_beta   90.00
_cell.angle_gamma   90.00
#
_symmetry.space_group_name_H-M   'P 1'
#
loop_
_entity.id
_entity.type
_entity.pdbx_description
1 polymer ?
#
loop_
_entity_poly.entity_id
_entity_poly.type
_entity_poly.pdbx_seq_one_letter_code
_entity_poly.pdbx_strand_id
1 'polypeptide(L)' 'MSPDINKVIYTMMGVGKYYDKKPVLQDISLSYFYGAKIGVI' A
#
# COMPACT_ATOMS: atom_id res chain seq x y z
N MET A 1 27.39 2.28 -0.97
CA MET A 1 26.34 1.30 -1.32
C MET A 1 25.26 2.04 -2.08
N SER A 2 25.04 1.67 -3.34
CA SER A 2 23.93 2.20 -4.13
C SER A 2 22.62 1.75 -3.47
N PRO A 3 21.66 2.63 -3.17
CA PRO A 3 20.38 2.20 -2.63
C PRO A 3 19.68 1.31 -3.66
N ASP A 4 19.34 0.08 -3.28
CA ASP A 4 18.59 -0.86 -4.11
C ASP A 4 17.17 -0.31 -4.34
N ILE A 5 17.02 0.47 -5.41
CA ILE A 5 15.80 1.22 -5.76
C ILE A 5 14.62 0.27 -5.99
N ASN A 6 14.89 -0.97 -6.37
CA ASN A 6 13.89 -2.02 -6.62
C ASN A 6 13.51 -2.81 -5.35
N LYS A 7 13.98 -2.41 -4.17
CA LYS A 7 13.60 -3.05 -2.92
C LYS A 7 12.21 -2.58 -2.50
N VAL A 8 11.28 -3.53 -2.35
CA VAL A 8 9.98 -3.26 -1.71
C VAL A 8 10.25 -2.86 -0.26
N ILE A 9 9.79 -1.69 0.13
CA ILE A 9 9.99 -1.16 1.49
C ILE A 9 8.79 -1.37 2.38
N TYR A 10 7.62 -1.57 1.80
CA TYR A 10 6.39 -1.80 2.55
C TYR A 10 5.37 -2.57 1.71
N THR A 11 4.63 -3.44 2.39
CA THR A 11 3.60 -4.29 1.82
C THR A 11 2.38 -4.29 2.74
N MET A 12 1.21 -4.13 2.13
CA MET A 12 -0.11 -4.30 2.70
C MET A 12 -0.80 -5.44 1.95
N MET A 13 -1.35 -6.41 2.66
CA MET A 13 -2.10 -7.53 2.07
C MET A 13 -3.45 -7.65 2.75
N GLY A 14 -4.50 -7.88 1.96
CA GLY A 14 -5.87 -8.09 2.47
C GLY A 14 -6.40 -6.93 3.29
N VAL A 15 -6.02 -5.69 2.96
CA VAL A 15 -6.44 -4.50 3.71
C VAL A 15 -7.94 -4.28 3.48
N GLY A 16 -8.67 -4.39 4.57
CA GLY A 16 -10.07 -4.01 4.68
C GLY A 16 -10.23 -2.84 5.66
N LYS A 17 -11.16 -1.95 5.38
CA LYS A 17 -11.55 -0.87 6.29
C LYS A 17 -13.06 -0.68 6.20
N TYR A 18 -13.71 -0.65 7.35
CA TYR A 18 -15.13 -0.35 7.48
C TYR A 18 -15.29 0.98 8.21
N TYR A 19 -16.26 1.77 7.79
CA TYR A 19 -16.75 2.92 8.52
C TYR A 19 -18.20 2.63 8.91
N ASP A 20 -18.45 2.49 10.21
CA ASP A 20 -19.65 1.86 10.76
C ASP A 20 -19.91 0.48 10.12
N LYS A 21 -20.99 0.38 9.34
CA LYS A 21 -21.38 -0.84 8.61
C LYS A 21 -21.02 -0.78 7.13
N LYS A 22 -20.37 0.29 6.67
CA LYS A 22 -20.03 0.49 5.24
C LYS A 22 -18.58 0.08 4.98
N PRO A 23 -18.33 -0.91 4.10
CA PRO A 23 -16.97 -1.18 3.64
C PRO A 23 -16.45 0.01 2.84
N VAL A 24 -15.29 0.53 3.24
CA VAL A 24 -14.56 1.62 2.56
C VAL A 24 -13.37 1.06 1.77
N LEU A 25 -12.70 0.04 2.31
CA LEU A 25 -11.69 -0.74 1.61
C LEU A 25 -12.04 -2.22 1.81
N GLN A 26 -11.93 -3.04 0.78
CA GLN A 26 -12.20 -4.46 0.89
C GLN A 26 -11.17 -5.23 0.05
N ASP A 27 -10.38 -6.05 0.73
CA ASP A 27 -9.39 -6.97 0.15
C ASP A 27 -8.37 -6.31 -0.79
N ILE A 28 -7.79 -5.18 -0.36
CA ILE A 28 -6.78 -4.46 -1.13
C ILE A 28 -5.38 -4.92 -0.72
N SER A 29 -4.54 -5.22 -1.70
CA SER A 29 -3.12 -5.49 -1.50
C SER A 29 -2.26 -4.48 -2.26
N LEU A 30 -1.31 -3.84 -1.58
CA LEU A 30 -0.43 -2.81 -2.15
C LEU A 30 0.99 -2.99 -1.62
N SER A 31 1.96 -2.91 -2.51
CA SER A 31 3.38 -2.88 -2.17
C SER A 31 4.04 -1.71 -2.86
N TYR A 32 5.00 -1.05 -2.22
CA TYR A 32 5.73 0.05 -2.85
C TYR A 32 7.23 0.04 -2.57
N PHE A 33 7.98 0.57 -3.55
CA PHE A 33 9.43 0.68 -3.55
C PHE A 33 9.90 1.96 -2.88
N TYR A 34 11.19 2.01 -2.53
CA TYR A 34 11.80 3.21 -1.99
C TYR A 34 11.74 4.36 -3.01
N GLY A 35 11.17 5.51 -2.62
CA GLY A 35 11.03 6.68 -3.48
C GLY A 35 9.78 6.69 -4.37
N ALA A 36 8.89 5.70 -4.27
CA ALA A 36 7.61 5.70 -4.97
C ALA A 36 6.74 6.89 -4.51
N LYS A 37 6.16 7.62 -5.48
CA LYS A 37 5.19 8.70 -5.23
C LYS A 37 3.79 8.17 -5.51
N ILE A 38 2.95 8.15 -4.49
CA ILE A 38 1.58 7.61 -4.57
C ILE A 38 0.61 8.79 -4.47
N GLY A 39 -0.21 8.99 -5.51
CA GLY A 39 -1.35 9.89 -5.48
C GLY A 39 -2.62 9.09 -5.25
N VAL A 40 -3.39 9.46 -4.23
CA VAL A 40 -4.73 8.90 -3.95
C VAL A 40 -5.73 10.03 -4.12
N ILE A 41 -6.82 9.77 -4.83
CA ILE A 41 -7.97 10.67 -5.01
C ILE A 41 -9.20 9.98 -4.42
#